data_AF-A0A928EY13-F1
#
_entry.id   AF-A0A928EY13-F1
#
_cell.length_a   1.000
_cell.length_b   1.000
_cell.length_c   1.000
_cell.angle_alpha   90.00
_cell.angle_beta   90.00
_cell.angle_gamma   90.00
#
_symmetry.space_group_name_H-M   'P 1'
#
loop_
_entity.id
_entity.type
_entity.pdbx_description
1 polymer ?
#
loop_
_entity_poly.entity_id
_entity_poly.type
_entity_poly.pdbx_seq_one_letter_code
_entity_poly.pdbx_strand_id
1 'polypeptide(L)'
;MDYNKIILEMLGRIQTLEEKVALLETEGKQVIAKKNSVGLTQTAREYILSCKYEAKAKGKTEVTLLCNDIQKELHVKNRPYSICRAMYDCMGIRDEVLSAPPSGFSTTVKIKYYIE
;
A
#
# COMPACT_ATOMS: atom_id res chain seq x y z
N MET A 1 0.43 27.49 -45.76
CA MET A 1 0.48 26.72 -44.50
C MET A 1 -0.42 27.42 -43.51
N ASP A 2 -1.36 26.68 -42.93
CA ASP A 2 -2.42 27.26 -42.09
C ASP A 2 -1.96 27.34 -40.62
N TYR A 3 -1.03 28.25 -40.35
CA TYR A 3 -0.40 28.41 -39.04
C TYR A 3 -1.44 28.65 -37.94
N ASN A 4 -2.55 29.33 -38.26
CA ASN A 4 -3.65 29.57 -37.32
C ASN A 4 -4.29 28.26 -36.84
N LYS A 5 -4.49 27.29 -37.75
CA LYS A 5 -5.04 25.98 -37.39
C LYS A 5 -4.09 25.21 -36.47
N ILE A 6 -2.80 25.24 -36.77
CA ILE A 6 -1.77 24.57 -35.96
C ILE A 6 -1.69 25.21 -34.56
N ILE A 7 -1.75 26.54 -34.47
CA ILE A 7 -1.74 27.27 -33.19
C ILE A 7 -2.96 26.91 -32.34
N LEU A 8 -4.16 26.88 -32.93
CA LEU A 8 -5.39 26.49 -32.22
C LEU A 8 -5.33 25.04 -31.71
N GLU A 9 -4.82 24.11 -32.51
CA GLU A 9 -4.64 22.72 -32.09
C GLU A 9 -3.62 22.59 -30.95
N MET A 10 -2.52 23.35 -30.98
CA MET A 10 -1.54 23.35 -29.89
C MET A 10 -2.14 23.92 -28.60
N LEU A 11 -2.88 25.03 -28.68
CA LEU A 11 -3.52 25.65 -27.51
C LEU A 11 -4.55 24.70 -26.86
N GLY A 12 -5.35 24.00 -27.65
CA GLY A 12 -6.30 23.00 -27.12
C GLY A 12 -5.61 21.83 -26.39
N ARG A 13 -4.47 21.38 -26.90
CA ARG A 13 -3.65 20.34 -26.24
C ARG A 13 -3.04 20.84 -24.94
N ILE A 14 -2.57 22.09 -24.91
CA ILE A 14 -2.01 22.71 -23.69
C ILE A 14 -3.09 22.80 -22.61
N GLN A 15 -4.28 23.29 -22.94
CA GLN A 15 -5.39 23.39 -21.99
C GLN A 15 -5.77 22.02 -21.41
N THR A 16 -5.86 21.00 -22.26
CA THR A 16 -6.15 19.62 -21.82
C THR A 16 -5.05 19.08 -20.88
N LEU A 17 -3.79 19.43 -21.13
CA LEU A 17 -2.68 19.03 -20.27
C LEU A 17 -2.72 19.75 -18.93
N GLU A 18 -3.01 21.05 -18.92
CA GLU A 18 -3.15 21.85 -17.69
C GLU A 18 -4.27 21.29 -16.79
N GLU A 19 -5.42 20.93 -17.36
CA GLU A 19 -6.52 20.30 -16.61
C GLU A 19 -6.12 18.95 -16.00
N LYS A 20 -5.42 18.09 -16.77
CA LYS A 20 -4.92 16.81 -16.27
C LYS A 20 -3.90 16.97 -15.15
N VAL A 21 -3.01 17.95 -15.26
CA VAL A 21 -2.01 18.23 -14.21
C VAL A 21 -2.69 18.70 -12.92
N ALA A 22 -3.70 19.56 -13.00
CA ALA A 22 -4.45 20.02 -11.83
C ALA A 22 -5.16 18.87 -11.08
N LEU A 23 -5.72 17.90 -11.81
CA LEU A 23 -6.32 16.69 -11.22
C LEU A 23 -5.26 15.83 -10.53
N LEU A 24 -4.12 15.57 -11.19
CA LEU A 24 -3.03 14.78 -10.60
C LEU A 24 -2.43 15.43 -9.35
N GLU A 25 -2.31 16.76 -9.32
CA GLU A 25 -1.85 17.47 -8.13
C GLU A 25 -2.82 17.35 -6.95
N THR A 26 -4.13 17.42 -7.21
CA THR A 26 -5.15 17.31 -6.18
C THR A 26 -5.27 15.88 -5.64
N GLU A 27 -5.15 14.87 -6.50
CA GLU A 27 -5.04 13.45 -6.10
C GLU A 27 -3.76 13.23 -5.26
N GLY A 28 -2.61 13.73 -5.71
CA GLY A 28 -1.34 13.64 -4.98
C GLY A 28 -1.42 14.27 -3.59
N LYS A 29 -1.99 15.48 -3.47
CA LYS A 29 -2.16 16.18 -2.19
C LYS A 29 -3.10 15.42 -1.24
N GLN A 30 -4.18 14.82 -1.74
CA GLN A 30 -5.10 14.01 -0.92
C GLN A 30 -4.46 12.71 -0.42
N VAL A 31 -3.65 12.03 -1.25
CA VAL A 31 -2.88 10.84 -0.84
C VAL A 31 -1.86 11.20 0.23
N ILE A 32 -1.14 12.32 0.08
CA ILE A 32 -0.15 12.78 1.07
C ILE A 32 -0.81 13.21 2.39
N ALA A 33 -1.93 13.91 2.34
CA ALA A 33 -2.67 14.33 3.53
C ALA A 33 -3.27 13.15 4.32
N LYS A 34 -3.79 12.12 3.62
CA LYS A 34 -4.17 10.85 4.26
C LYS A 34 -2.95 10.16 4.89
N LYS A 35 -1.82 10.09 4.17
CA LYS A 35 -0.59 9.46 4.68
C LYS A 35 -0.04 10.11 5.96
N ASN A 36 -0.26 11.41 6.16
CA ASN A 36 0.21 12.15 7.34
C ASN A 36 -0.72 12.03 8.58
N SER A 37 -1.98 11.61 8.42
CA SER A 37 -2.94 11.45 9.53
C SER A 37 -3.18 9.99 9.93
N VAL A 38 -2.82 9.05 9.06
CA VAL A 38 -3.01 7.61 9.28
C VAL A 38 -1.82 7.05 10.05
N GLY A 39 -2.07 6.55 11.27
CA GLY A 39 -1.03 5.96 12.11
C GLY A 39 -0.38 4.73 11.46
N LEU A 40 0.89 4.47 11.79
CA LEU A 40 1.71 3.38 11.23
C LEU A 40 1.02 2.01 11.21
N THR A 41 0.29 1.67 12.28
CA THR A 41 -0.45 0.40 12.39
C THR A 41 -1.53 0.28 11.32
N GLN A 42 -2.22 1.38 11.00
CA GLN A 42 -3.27 1.40 9.99
C GLN A 42 -2.67 1.33 8.58
N THR A 43 -1.56 2.02 8.31
CA THR A 43 -0.83 1.88 7.04
C THR A 43 -0.33 0.44 6.83
N ALA A 44 0.16 -0.21 7.90
CA ALA A 44 0.57 -1.61 7.83
C ALA A 44 -0.61 -2.55 7.55
N ARG A 45 -1.78 -2.29 8.16
CA ARG A 45 -3.01 -3.04 7.89
C ARG A 45 -3.44 -2.93 6.43
N GLU A 46 -3.44 -1.72 5.88
CA GLU A 46 -3.78 -1.46 4.48
C GLU A 46 -2.83 -2.20 3.53
N TYR A 47 -1.53 -2.18 3.83
CA TYR A 47 -0.52 -2.92 3.05
C TYR A 47 -0.76 -4.44 3.09
N ILE A 48 -1.06 -5.00 4.27
CA ILE A 48 -1.36 -6.44 4.39
C ILE A 48 -2.61 -6.81 3.59
N LEU A 49 -3.64 -5.98 3.62
CA LEU A 49 -4.87 -6.18 2.85
C LEU A 49 -4.61 -6.10 1.35
N SER A 50 -3.79 -5.15 0.88
CA SER A 50 -3.43 -5.09 -0.54
C SER A 50 -2.66 -6.33 -0.98
N CYS A 51 -1.71 -6.82 -0.17
CA CYS A 51 -1.01 -8.08 -0.45
C CYS A 51 -1.95 -9.28 -0.56
N LYS A 52 -2.96 -9.38 0.33
CA LYS A 52 -4.00 -10.42 0.25
C LYS A 52 -4.81 -10.29 -1.04
N TYR A 53 -5.22 -9.08 -1.41
CA TYR A 53 -5.98 -8.83 -2.64
C TYR A 53 -5.18 -9.18 -3.89
N GLU A 54 -3.90 -8.80 -3.96
CA GLU A 54 -3.01 -9.16 -5.07
C GLU A 54 -2.79 -10.67 -5.17
N ALA A 55 -2.63 -11.36 -4.04
CA ALA A 55 -2.48 -12.80 -4.03
C ALA A 55 -3.78 -13.50 -4.46
N LYS A 56 -4.95 -12.98 -4.09
CA LYS A 56 -6.26 -13.42 -4.62
C LYS A 56 -6.36 -13.22 -6.12
N ALA A 57 -5.98 -12.04 -6.62
CA ALA A 57 -5.99 -11.73 -8.05
C ALA A 57 -5.03 -12.65 -8.85
N LYS A 58 -3.94 -13.12 -8.22
CA LYS A 58 -3.00 -14.09 -8.78
C LYS A 58 -3.47 -15.55 -8.63
N GLY A 59 -4.65 -15.81 -8.06
CA GLY A 59 -5.19 -17.14 -7.85
C GLY A 59 -4.44 -17.96 -6.78
N LYS A 60 -3.70 -17.31 -5.89
CA LYS A 60 -3.03 -17.99 -4.77
C LYS A 60 -4.02 -18.26 -3.64
N THR A 61 -3.92 -19.43 -3.05
CA THR A 61 -4.71 -19.87 -1.88
C THR A 61 -4.15 -19.37 -0.56
N GLU A 62 -2.89 -18.95 -0.54
CA GLU A 62 -2.20 -18.50 0.65
C GLU A 62 -1.17 -17.40 0.34
N VAL A 63 -0.95 -16.52 1.32
CA VAL A 63 0.11 -15.50 1.29
C VAL A 63 0.87 -15.54 2.61
N THR A 64 2.20 -15.61 2.54
CA THR A 64 3.06 -15.57 3.72
C THR A 64 3.71 -14.19 3.80
N LEU A 65 3.54 -13.51 4.93
CA LEU A 65 4.16 -12.20 5.18
C LEU A 65 5.08 -12.27 6.39
N LEU A 66 6.24 -11.62 6.26
CA LEU A 66 7.25 -11.46 7.32
C LEU A 66 7.24 -10.01 7.80
N CYS A 67 7.27 -9.78 9.11
CA CYS A 67 7.29 -8.44 9.69
C CYS A 67 8.46 -7.58 9.14
N ASN A 68 9.64 -8.16 8.97
CA ASN A 68 10.80 -7.48 8.41
C ASN A 68 10.54 -6.98 6.96
N ASP A 69 9.85 -7.76 6.14
CA ASP A 69 9.59 -7.37 4.75
C ASP A 69 8.59 -6.20 4.68
N ILE A 70 7.55 -6.22 5.53
CA ILE A 70 6.62 -5.08 5.66
C ILE A 70 7.35 -3.83 6.16
N GLN A 71 8.30 -3.99 7.09
CA GLN A 71 9.13 -2.87 7.56
C GLN A 71 9.98 -2.25 6.46
N LYS A 72 10.57 -3.09 5.59
CA LYS A 72 11.35 -2.62 4.45
C LYS A 72 10.47 -1.86 3.47
N GLU A 73 9.29 -2.39 3.16
CA GLU A 73 8.39 -1.77 2.18
C GLU A 73 7.81 -0.43 2.67
N LEU A 74 7.45 -0.36 3.95
CA LEU A 74 6.97 0.88 4.55
C LEU A 74 8.10 1.85 4.90
N HIS A 75 9.36 1.49 4.62
CA HIS A 75 10.57 2.23 4.99
C HIS A 75 10.64 2.59 6.49
N VAL A 76 10.11 1.73 7.36
CA VAL A 76 10.05 1.97 8.81
C VAL A 76 11.03 1.10 9.57
N LYS A 77 12.00 1.74 10.22
CA LYS A 77 13.00 1.08 11.07
C LYS A 77 12.56 1.04 12.53
N ASN A 78 12.86 -0.06 13.20
CA ASN A 78 12.69 -0.24 14.65
C ASN A 78 11.25 -0.04 15.19
N ARG A 79 10.24 -0.38 14.40
CA ARG A 79 8.82 -0.39 14.82
C ARG A 79 8.14 -1.75 14.62
N PRO A 80 8.72 -2.87 15.11
CA PRO A 80 8.13 -4.19 14.95
C PRO A 80 6.77 -4.30 15.64
N TYR A 81 6.56 -3.62 16.77
CA TYR A 81 5.32 -3.71 17.54
C TYR A 81 4.08 -3.30 16.75
N SER A 82 4.11 -2.12 16.11
CA SER A 82 2.98 -1.62 15.31
C SER A 82 2.65 -2.54 14.12
N ILE A 83 3.68 -3.09 13.49
CA ILE A 83 3.53 -3.94 12.30
C ILE A 83 3.06 -5.34 12.70
N CYS A 84 3.70 -5.96 13.69
CA CYS A 84 3.24 -7.23 14.26
C CYS A 84 1.79 -7.11 14.75
N ARG A 85 1.43 -6.01 15.43
CA ARG A 85 0.05 -5.78 15.86
C ARG A 85 -0.91 -5.72 14.68
N ALA A 86 -0.55 -4.99 13.62
CA ALA A 86 -1.34 -4.96 12.39
C ALA A 86 -1.46 -6.36 11.74
N MET A 87 -0.39 -7.15 11.75
CA MET A 87 -0.38 -8.53 11.24
C MET A 87 -1.36 -9.42 12.02
N TYR A 88 -1.31 -9.41 13.36
CA TYR A 88 -2.26 -10.16 14.18
C TYR A 88 -3.69 -9.65 14.05
N ASP A 89 -3.90 -8.33 13.93
CA ASP A 89 -5.24 -7.77 13.71
C ASP A 89 -5.83 -8.19 12.34
N CYS A 90 -4.98 -8.44 11.33
CA CYS A 90 -5.40 -8.93 10.01
C CYS A 90 -5.58 -10.44 9.94
N MET A 91 -5.32 -11.15 11.03
CA MET A 91 -5.39 -12.59 11.11
C MET A 91 -6.85 -13.03 11.29
N GLY A 92 -7.30 -13.93 10.42
CA GLY A 92 -8.56 -14.63 10.52
C GLY A 92 -8.42 -15.96 11.27
N ILE A 93 -9.54 -16.66 11.43
CA ILE A 93 -9.63 -17.92 12.19
C ILE A 93 -8.80 -19.05 11.58
N ARG A 94 -8.57 -19.00 10.26
CA ARG A 94 -7.84 -20.04 9.51
C ARG A 94 -6.35 -19.74 9.32
N ASP A 95 -5.92 -18.53 9.66
CA ASP A 95 -4.55 -18.09 9.43
C ASP A 95 -3.60 -18.72 10.47
N GLU A 96 -2.34 -18.90 10.10
CA GLU A 96 -1.35 -19.61 10.91
C GLU A 96 -0.09 -18.77 11.15
N VAL A 97 0.38 -18.75 12.40
CA VAL A 97 1.65 -18.12 12.76
C VAL A 97 2.78 -19.14 12.58
N LEU A 98 3.57 -18.97 11.52
CA LEU A 98 4.68 -19.89 11.20
C LEU A 98 5.90 -19.71 12.09
N SER A 99 6.16 -18.48 12.53
CA SER A 99 7.29 -18.17 13.39
C SER A 99 6.97 -16.95 14.22
N ALA A 100 7.07 -17.07 15.55
CA ALA A 100 6.98 -15.96 16.47
C ALA A 100 7.93 -16.20 17.66
N PRO A 101 8.58 -15.16 18.19
CA PRO A 101 9.31 -15.27 19.45
C PRO A 101 8.32 -15.51 20.61
N PRO A 102 8.78 -15.96 21.80
CA PRO A 102 7.93 -16.10 22.98
C PRO A 102 7.29 -14.78 23.43
N SER A 103 7.85 -13.62 23.06
CA SER A 103 7.24 -12.30 23.28
C SER A 103 6.11 -11.96 22.30
N GLY A 104 5.92 -12.72 21.23
CA GLY A 104 4.94 -12.47 20.17
C GLY A 104 5.30 -11.35 19.18
N PHE A 105 6.24 -10.45 19.52
CA PHE A 105 6.59 -9.27 18.72
C PHE A 105 8.08 -9.27 18.35
N SER A 106 8.39 -9.45 17.06
CA SER A 106 9.75 -9.36 16.50
C SER A 106 9.68 -9.16 14.99
N THR A 107 10.78 -8.65 14.42
CA THR A 107 10.97 -8.58 12.97
C THR A 107 10.96 -9.97 12.31
N THR A 108 11.20 -11.03 13.08
CA THR A 108 11.17 -12.43 12.64
C THR A 108 9.76 -13.04 12.62
N VAL A 109 8.73 -12.29 13.07
CA VAL A 109 7.35 -12.79 13.06
C VAL A 109 6.90 -13.03 11.62
N LYS A 110 6.47 -14.26 11.35
CA LYS A 110 5.99 -14.71 10.05
C LYS A 110 4.60 -15.31 10.21
N ILE A 111 3.65 -14.79 9.46
CA ILE A 111 2.26 -15.25 9.46
C ILE A 111 1.88 -15.65 8.04
N LYS A 112 1.24 -16.81 7.93
CA LYS A 112 0.62 -17.33 6.73
C LYS A 112 -0.86 -17.03 6.79
N TYR A 113 -1.34 -16.29 5.80
CA TYR A 113 -2.75 -15.97 5.64
C TYR A 113 -3.34 -16.81 4.52
N TYR A 114 -4.49 -17.42 4.77
CA TYR A 114 -5.27 -18.13 3.77
C TYR A 114 -6.22 -17.16 3.10
N ILE A 115 -6.26 -17.24 1.77
CA ILE A 115 -7.08 -16.36 0.93
C ILE A 115 -8.17 -17.22 0.32
N GLU A 116 -9.40 -16.97 0.75
CA GLU A 116 -10.63 -17.56 0.19
C GLU A 116 -11.33 -16.56 -0.74
#